data_AF-G1TR43-F1
#
_entry.id   AF-G1TR43-F1
#
_cell.length_a   1.000
_cell.length_b   1.000
_cell.length_c   1.000
_cell.angle_alpha   90.00
_cell.angle_beta   90.00
_cell.angle_gamma   90.00
#
_symmetry.space_group_name_H-M   'P 1'
#
loop_
_entity.id
_entity.type
_entity.pdbx_description
1 polymer ?
#
loop_
_entity_poly.entity_id
_entity_poly.type
_entity_poly.pdbx_seq_one_letter_code
_entity_poly.pdbx_strand_id
1 'polypeptide(L)'
;PGDRGVPTARPALQPLLLLVLLPLLLPLLGAPRGVGAGAPAELRVRVRLPDGQVTEESLQADSDADSISLELRKPDGTLVSFTADFKKDVKIFRALILGELEKGQSQFQALCFVTRLQHNEIIPSEAMAKLRQKNPRAVRQAEEVRGLEQLHMDVAVNFSQGGLLSPHLHNVCAEAADAIYTRQEDVRFWLEQGRSGEGPRADRLFDVHLQRSV
;
A
#
# COMPACT_ATOMS: atom_id res chain seq x y z
N PRO A 1 -50.41 67.90 -18.81
CA PRO A 1 -50.86 66.50 -18.97
C PRO A 1 -49.69 65.65 -19.53
N GLY A 2 -48.84 64.97 -18.76
CA GLY A 2 -49.07 64.17 -17.57
C GLY A 2 -48.88 62.69 -17.93
N ASP A 3 -47.64 62.18 -17.88
CA ASP A 3 -47.23 60.78 -17.61
C ASP A 3 -45.69 60.71 -17.69
N ARG A 4 -44.97 60.46 -16.59
CA ARG A 4 -44.58 59.18 -15.95
C ARG A 4 -43.14 58.77 -16.28
N GLY A 5 -42.33 58.74 -15.23
CA GLY A 5 -40.97 58.18 -15.26
C GLY A 5 -40.34 58.26 -13.87
N VAL A 6 -40.80 57.44 -12.94
CA VAL A 6 -40.12 57.23 -11.64
C VAL A 6 -39.07 56.13 -11.86
N PRO A 7 -37.77 56.34 -11.55
CA PRO A 7 -36.84 55.23 -11.43
C PRO A 7 -37.02 54.57 -10.06
N THR A 8 -37.56 53.36 -10.07
CA THR A 8 -37.51 52.43 -8.93
C THR A 8 -36.08 51.88 -8.78
N ALA A 9 -35.32 52.40 -7.81
CA ALA A 9 -34.09 51.77 -7.37
C ALA A 9 -34.42 50.65 -6.36
N ARG A 10 -34.23 49.40 -6.78
CA ARG A 10 -34.33 48.21 -5.93
C ARG A 10 -33.09 48.16 -5.00
N PRO A 11 -33.22 47.80 -3.70
CA PRO A 11 -32.07 47.60 -2.85
C PRO A 11 -31.43 46.24 -3.17
N ALA A 12 -30.31 46.25 -3.90
CA ALA A 12 -29.52 45.06 -4.20
C ALA A 12 -28.58 44.68 -3.04
N LEU A 13 -29.10 44.57 -1.82
CA LEU A 13 -28.29 44.22 -0.62
C LEU A 13 -28.72 42.91 0.05
N GLN A 14 -29.71 42.20 -0.49
CA GLN A 14 -30.21 40.96 0.12
C GLN A 14 -29.50 39.63 -0.25
N PRO A 15 -28.69 39.47 -1.33
CA PRO A 15 -28.08 38.15 -1.59
C PRO A 15 -26.80 37.91 -0.76
N LEU A 16 -26.08 38.96 -0.35
CA LEU A 16 -24.82 38.80 0.39
C LEU A 16 -25.05 38.36 1.85
N LEU A 17 -26.10 38.85 2.51
CA LEU A 17 -26.37 38.50 3.91
C LEU A 17 -26.74 37.02 4.07
N LEU A 18 -27.43 36.44 3.08
CA LEU A 18 -27.82 35.03 3.07
C LEU A 18 -26.61 34.10 2.84
N LEU A 19 -25.64 34.52 2.02
CA LEU A 19 -24.39 33.78 1.76
C LEU A 19 -23.44 33.77 2.96
N VAL A 20 -23.50 34.79 3.82
CA VAL A 20 -22.66 34.88 5.03
C VAL A 20 -23.25 34.10 6.23
N LEU A 21 -24.56 33.92 6.28
CA LEU A 21 -25.24 33.19 7.37
C LEU A 21 -25.31 31.67 7.15
N LEU A 22 -25.27 31.21 5.90
CA LEU A 22 -25.32 29.78 5.57
C LEU A 22 -24.17 28.93 6.18
N PRO A 23 -22.89 29.37 6.20
CA PRO A 23 -21.81 28.56 6.78
C PRO A 23 -21.83 28.55 8.32
N LEU A 24 -22.53 29.49 8.96
CA LEU A 24 -22.69 29.50 10.44
C LEU A 24 -23.75 28.52 10.94
N LEU A 25 -24.67 28.05 10.08
CA LEU A 25 -25.74 27.12 10.44
C LEU A 25 -25.41 25.65 10.14
N LEU A 26 -24.35 25.37 9.37
CA LEU A 26 -23.90 24.01 9.08
C LEU A 26 -23.36 23.18 10.27
N PRO A 27 -22.85 23.73 11.40
CA PRO A 27 -22.38 22.89 12.50
C PRO A 27 -23.52 22.33 13.38
N LEU A 28 -24.79 22.65 13.12
CA LEU A 28 -25.95 22.15 13.87
C LEU A 28 -26.59 20.89 13.27
N LEU A 29 -26.26 20.52 12.02
CA LEU A 29 -26.61 19.21 11.48
C LEU A 29 -25.52 18.23 11.90
N GLY A 30 -25.75 17.57 13.04
CA GLY A 30 -24.88 16.54 13.56
C GLY A 30 -24.43 15.56 12.47
N ALA A 31 -23.12 15.44 12.30
CA ALA A 31 -22.55 14.41 11.45
C ALA A 31 -23.11 13.05 11.90
N PRO A 32 -23.55 12.18 10.97
CA PRO A 32 -23.80 10.80 11.34
C PRO A 32 -22.50 10.28 11.93
N ARG A 33 -22.56 9.77 13.17
CA ARG A 33 -21.46 9.04 13.79
C ARG A 33 -21.08 7.93 12.82
N GLY A 34 -20.03 8.16 12.05
CA GLY A 34 -19.42 7.16 11.20
C GLY A 34 -19.12 5.96 12.09
N VAL A 35 -19.58 4.81 11.65
CA VAL A 35 -19.10 3.50 12.09
C VAL A 35 -17.58 3.62 12.20
N GLY A 36 -17.04 3.37 13.39
CA GLY A 36 -15.62 3.56 13.64
C GLY A 36 -14.83 2.76 12.63
N ALA A 37 -14.21 3.44 11.66
CA ALA A 37 -13.14 2.88 10.86
C ALA A 37 -12.08 2.42 11.86
N GLY A 38 -11.83 1.11 11.91
CA GLY A 38 -10.83 0.56 12.81
C GLY A 38 -9.50 1.16 12.42
N ALA A 39 -8.91 1.99 13.28
CA ALA A 39 -7.55 2.49 13.03
C ALA A 39 -6.62 1.28 12.81
N PRO A 40 -5.71 1.33 11.82
CA PRO A 40 -4.83 0.21 11.53
C PRO A 40 -4.02 -0.14 12.79
N ALA A 41 -3.94 -1.43 13.09
CA ALA A 41 -3.23 -1.92 14.25
C ALA A 41 -1.73 -1.99 13.95
N GLU A 42 -0.91 -1.19 14.63
CA GLU A 42 0.55 -1.19 14.49
C GLU A 42 1.25 -1.84 15.71
N LEU A 43 2.27 -2.64 15.45
CA LEU A 43 3.17 -3.21 16.45
C LEU A 43 4.62 -3.04 16.01
N ARG A 44 5.48 -2.60 16.93
CA ARG A 44 6.92 -2.49 16.70
C ARG A 44 7.66 -3.50 17.54
N VAL A 45 8.24 -4.50 16.89
CA VAL A 45 8.84 -5.66 17.55
C VAL A 45 10.35 -5.58 17.41
N ARG A 46 11.06 -5.69 18.53
CA ARG A 46 12.51 -5.88 18.49
C ARG A 46 12.81 -7.33 18.15
N VAL A 47 13.50 -7.57 17.05
CA VAL A 47 13.83 -8.91 16.56
C VAL A 47 15.34 -9.11 16.52
N ARG A 48 15.77 -10.33 16.89
CA ARG A 48 17.16 -10.77 16.73
C ARG A 48 17.30 -11.45 15.38
N LEU A 49 18.14 -10.88 14.52
CA LEU A 49 18.49 -11.40 13.22
C LEU A 49 19.45 -12.61 13.35
N PRO A 50 19.61 -13.43 12.30
CA PRO A 50 20.51 -14.60 12.33
C PRO A 50 21.98 -14.28 12.62
N ASP A 51 22.43 -13.06 12.30
CA ASP A 51 23.77 -12.55 12.60
C ASP A 51 23.95 -12.09 14.05
N GLY A 52 22.90 -12.22 14.88
CA GLY A 52 22.88 -11.84 16.29
C GLY A 52 22.51 -10.38 16.55
N GLN A 53 22.40 -9.55 15.52
CA GLN A 53 22.02 -8.15 15.67
C GLN A 53 20.54 -8.01 16.05
N VAL A 54 20.22 -6.93 16.76
CA VAL A 54 18.83 -6.61 17.15
C VAL A 54 18.36 -5.40 16.37
N THR A 55 17.27 -5.55 15.64
CA THR A 55 16.61 -4.48 14.88
C THR A 55 15.14 -4.36 15.26
N GLU A 56 14.46 -3.34 14.76
CA GLU A 56 13.02 -3.13 14.91
C GLU A 56 12.30 -3.52 13.61
N GLU A 57 11.25 -4.33 13.76
CA GLU A 57 10.32 -4.71 12.71
C GLU A 57 8.95 -4.07 13.01
N SER A 58 8.39 -3.36 12.04
CA SER A 58 7.05 -2.78 12.14
C SER A 58 6.05 -3.71 11.46
N LEU A 59 5.01 -4.11 12.19
CA LEU A 59 3.87 -4.90 11.72
C LEU A 59 2.65 -4.01 11.74
N GLN A 60 1.93 -3.93 10.63
CA GLN A 60 0.68 -3.21 10.50
C GLN A 60 -0.39 -4.13 9.96
N ALA A 61 -1.60 -4.03 10.49
CA ALA A 61 -2.77 -4.74 9.98
C ALA A 61 -3.91 -3.76 9.73
N ASP A 62 -4.53 -3.92 8.56
CA ASP A 62 -5.74 -3.23 8.15
C ASP A 62 -6.82 -4.28 7.89
N SER A 63 -7.69 -4.46 8.87
CA SER A 63 -8.82 -5.41 8.78
C SER A 63 -9.85 -4.97 7.74
N ASP A 64 -9.98 -3.67 7.45
CA ASP A 64 -10.97 -3.16 6.50
C ASP A 64 -10.50 -3.40 5.05
N ALA A 65 -9.21 -3.21 4.80
CA ALA A 65 -8.58 -3.55 3.52
C ALA A 65 -8.27 -5.06 3.37
N ASP A 66 -8.40 -5.83 4.46
CA ASP A 66 -7.93 -7.21 4.57
C ASP A 66 -6.48 -7.36 4.09
N SER A 67 -5.59 -6.61 4.73
CA SER A 67 -4.17 -6.57 4.39
C SER A 67 -3.26 -6.44 5.61
N ILE A 68 -2.00 -6.86 5.47
CA ILE A 68 -0.93 -6.60 6.43
C ILE A 68 0.28 -5.99 5.74
N SER A 69 1.04 -5.19 6.49
CA SER A 69 2.32 -4.65 6.05
C SER A 69 3.40 -4.86 7.10
N LEU A 70 4.60 -5.15 6.63
CA LEU A 70 5.79 -5.48 7.40
C LEU A 70 6.93 -4.58 6.91
N GLU A 71 7.63 -3.92 7.83
CA GLU A 71 8.84 -3.17 7.50
C GLU A 71 10.00 -3.59 8.38
N LEU A 72 11.12 -3.92 7.75
CA LEU A 72 12.36 -4.33 8.41
C LEU A 72 13.51 -3.47 7.89
N ARG A 73 14.21 -2.80 8.81
CA ARG A 73 15.48 -2.12 8.49
C ARG A 73 16.64 -3.05 8.80
N LYS A 74 17.39 -3.40 7.77
CA LYS A 74 18.63 -4.17 7.91
C LYS A 74 19.77 -3.27 8.39
N PRO A 75 20.82 -3.83 9.03
CA PRO A 75 21.97 -3.07 9.52
C PRO A 75 22.75 -2.33 8.42
N ASP A 76 22.72 -2.83 7.19
CA ASP A 76 23.33 -2.21 6.02
C ASP A 76 22.54 -1.00 5.48
N GLY A 77 21.43 -0.63 6.12
CA GLY A 77 20.56 0.46 5.73
C GLY A 77 19.48 0.07 4.71
N THR A 78 19.49 -1.18 4.22
CA THR A 78 18.44 -1.68 3.33
C THR A 78 17.10 -1.72 4.07
N LEU A 79 16.08 -1.09 3.49
CA LEU A 79 14.70 -1.19 3.96
C LEU A 79 13.96 -2.25 3.16
N VAL A 80 13.49 -3.29 3.84
CA VAL A 80 12.62 -4.31 3.26
C VAL A 80 11.19 -4.03 3.71
N SER A 81 10.29 -3.91 2.74
CA SER A 81 8.84 -3.82 2.98
C SER A 81 8.16 -5.04 2.38
N PHE A 82 7.22 -5.60 3.11
CA PHE A 82 6.34 -6.65 2.62
C PHE A 82 4.89 -6.26 2.87
N THR A 83 4.02 -6.49 1.90
CA THR A 83 2.58 -6.28 2.03
C THR A 83 1.87 -7.51 1.51
N ALA A 84 0.97 -8.08 2.32
CA ALA A 84 0.04 -9.12 1.88
C ALA A 84 -1.36 -8.52 1.77
N ASP A 85 -1.95 -8.63 0.59
CA ASP A 85 -3.32 -8.28 0.25
C ASP A 85 -4.10 -9.59 0.13
N PHE A 86 -4.80 -9.97 1.20
CA PHE A 86 -5.54 -11.23 1.26
C PHE A 86 -6.77 -11.19 0.35
N LYS A 87 -7.36 -10.01 0.15
CA LYS A 87 -8.50 -9.82 -0.75
C LYS A 87 -8.15 -10.09 -2.21
N LYS A 88 -6.89 -9.88 -2.59
CA LYS A 88 -6.39 -10.10 -3.95
C LYS A 88 -5.53 -11.34 -4.12
N ASP A 89 -5.25 -12.09 -3.04
CA ASP A 89 -4.27 -13.17 -3.02
C ASP A 89 -2.90 -12.74 -3.58
N VAL A 90 -2.46 -11.52 -3.24
CA VAL A 90 -1.22 -10.92 -3.73
C VAL A 90 -0.29 -10.59 -2.57
N LYS A 91 0.99 -10.91 -2.73
CA LYS A 91 2.05 -10.43 -1.84
C LYS A 91 3.07 -9.59 -2.61
N ILE A 92 3.45 -8.48 -2.00
CA ILE A 92 4.32 -7.45 -2.57
C ILE A 92 5.56 -7.37 -1.68
N PHE A 93 6.74 -7.47 -2.27
CA PHE A 93 8.00 -7.27 -1.59
C PHE A 93 8.73 -6.09 -2.24
N ARG A 94 9.14 -5.10 -1.45
CA ARG A 94 10.05 -4.04 -1.87
C ARG A 94 11.36 -4.15 -1.09
N ALA A 95 12.48 -4.03 -1.80
CA ALA A 95 13.77 -3.75 -1.20
C ALA A 95 14.26 -2.37 -1.68
N LEU A 96 14.50 -1.47 -0.73
CA LEU A 96 15.15 -0.19 -0.98
C LEU A 96 16.57 -0.27 -0.43
N ILE A 97 17.54 -0.38 -1.34
CA ILE A 97 18.95 -0.58 -1.06
C ILE A 97 19.65 0.76 -1.21
N LEU A 98 20.44 1.15 -0.21
CA LEU A 98 21.19 2.42 -0.28
C LEU A 98 22.33 2.28 -1.31
N GLY A 99 22.47 3.29 -2.16
CA GLY A 99 23.56 3.36 -3.13
C GLY A 99 24.78 4.09 -2.57
N GLU A 100 25.91 3.90 -3.22
CA GLU A 100 27.18 4.53 -2.84
C GLU A 100 27.40 5.85 -3.59
N LEU A 101 26.97 6.96 -3.00
CA LEU A 101 27.11 8.30 -3.59
C LEU A 101 28.57 8.66 -3.91
N GLU A 102 29.51 8.23 -3.06
CA GLU A 102 30.96 8.44 -3.26
C GLU A 102 31.49 7.75 -4.53
N LYS A 103 30.78 6.72 -5.01
CA LYS A 103 31.07 6.02 -6.27
C LYS A 103 30.22 6.52 -7.45
N GLY A 104 29.47 7.60 -7.27
CA GLY A 104 28.59 8.16 -8.29
C GLY A 104 27.31 7.36 -8.54
N GLN A 105 26.91 6.48 -7.61
CA GLN A 105 25.63 5.77 -7.71
C GLN A 105 24.46 6.67 -7.32
N SER A 106 23.23 6.24 -7.62
CA SER A 106 22.02 6.88 -7.09
C SER A 106 21.97 6.79 -5.56
N GLN A 107 21.16 7.62 -4.91
CA GLN A 107 21.00 7.58 -3.45
C GLN A 107 20.48 6.21 -2.98
N PHE A 108 19.62 5.60 -3.77
CA PHE A 108 19.08 4.27 -3.52
C PHE A 108 18.73 3.57 -4.84
N GLN A 109 18.61 2.25 -4.76
CA GLN A 109 17.98 1.40 -5.75
C GLN A 109 16.73 0.77 -5.12
N ALA A 110 15.59 0.90 -5.76
CA ALA A 110 14.35 0.27 -5.32
C ALA A 110 14.01 -0.90 -6.25
N LEU A 111 13.79 -2.06 -5.67
CA LEU A 111 13.32 -3.27 -6.35
C LEU A 111 11.96 -3.62 -5.78
N CYS A 112 10.97 -3.86 -6.65
CA CYS A 112 9.64 -4.31 -6.25
C CYS A 112 9.29 -5.63 -6.95
N PHE A 113 8.81 -6.58 -6.16
CA PHE A 113 8.42 -7.91 -6.59
C PHE A 113 6.98 -8.18 -6.17
N VAL A 114 6.21 -8.80 -7.05
CA VAL A 114 4.81 -9.14 -6.80
C VAL A 114 4.61 -10.60 -7.15
N THR A 115 4.02 -11.35 -6.24
CA THR A 115 3.74 -12.78 -6.44
C THR A 115 2.39 -13.14 -5.83
N ARG A 116 1.90 -14.33 -6.13
CA ARG A 116 0.71 -14.87 -5.48
C ARG A 116 0.98 -15.12 -3.99
N LEU A 117 0.05 -14.70 -3.15
CA LEU A 117 0.00 -15.08 -1.75
C LEU A 117 -0.52 -16.52 -1.61
N GLN A 118 0.25 -17.39 -0.97
CA GLN A 118 -0.20 -18.76 -0.71
C GLN A 118 -1.00 -18.84 0.59
N HIS A 119 -1.93 -19.78 0.66
CA HIS A 119 -2.70 -20.03 1.88
C HIS A 119 -1.77 -20.45 3.01
N ASN A 120 -2.02 -19.94 4.21
CA ASN A 120 -1.23 -20.24 5.42
C ASN A 120 0.26 -19.87 5.33
N GLU A 121 0.64 -19.01 4.39
CA GLU A 121 2.01 -18.50 4.31
C GLU A 121 2.29 -17.48 5.43
N ILE A 122 1.29 -16.68 5.79
CA ILE A 122 1.40 -15.64 6.80
C ILE A 122 0.12 -15.50 7.62
N ILE A 123 0.25 -14.91 8.82
CA ILE A 123 -0.86 -14.63 9.73
C ILE A 123 -1.82 -13.63 9.07
N PRO A 124 -3.12 -13.95 8.96
CA PRO A 124 -4.10 -13.06 8.33
C PRO A 124 -4.30 -11.75 9.10
N SER A 125 -4.79 -10.73 8.39
CA SER A 125 -5.01 -9.36 8.90
C SER A 125 -5.76 -9.33 10.23
N GLU A 126 -6.87 -10.06 10.34
CA GLU A 126 -7.71 -10.10 11.53
C GLU A 126 -7.03 -10.73 12.76
N ALA A 127 -6.14 -11.70 12.52
CA ALA A 127 -5.34 -12.29 13.59
C ALA A 127 -4.20 -11.35 14.00
N MET A 128 -3.54 -10.70 13.03
CA MET A 128 -2.49 -9.72 13.28
C MET A 128 -3.01 -8.49 14.03
N ALA A 129 -4.20 -8.00 13.67
CA ALA A 129 -4.85 -6.85 14.30
C ALA A 129 -5.20 -7.08 15.79
N LYS A 130 -5.23 -8.33 16.24
CA LYS A 130 -5.45 -8.73 17.64
C LYS A 130 -4.16 -8.95 18.42
N LEU A 131 -3.01 -9.01 17.76
CA LEU A 131 -1.74 -9.17 18.45
C LEU A 131 -1.48 -7.97 19.35
N ARG A 132 -1.02 -8.23 20.58
CA ARG A 132 -0.67 -7.20 21.56
C ARG A 132 0.65 -7.55 22.21
N GLN A 133 1.54 -6.56 22.31
CA GLN A 133 2.82 -6.75 22.99
C GLN A 133 2.66 -6.62 24.50
N LYS A 134 2.80 -7.75 25.21
CA LYS A 134 2.88 -7.73 26.68
C LYS A 134 4.12 -7.01 27.20
N ASN A 135 5.23 -7.09 26.47
CA ASN A 135 6.48 -6.41 26.80
C ASN A 135 7.12 -5.85 25.52
N PRO A 136 7.03 -4.52 25.27
CA PRO A 136 7.64 -3.87 24.10
C PRO A 136 9.17 -3.98 24.07
N ARG A 137 9.79 -4.21 25.23
CA ARG A 137 11.24 -4.41 25.35
C ARG A 137 11.66 -5.88 25.19
N ALA A 138 10.75 -6.82 24.95
CA ALA A 138 11.16 -8.19 24.65
C ALA A 138 11.84 -8.24 23.28
N VAL A 139 13.04 -8.84 23.21
CA VAL A 139 13.66 -9.19 21.94
C VAL A 139 13.11 -10.54 21.52
N ARG A 140 12.49 -10.60 20.35
CA ARG A 140 11.92 -11.82 19.76
C ARG A 140 12.94 -12.47 18.84
N GLN A 141 12.88 -13.78 18.76
CA GLN A 141 13.62 -14.59 17.80
C GLN A 141 12.60 -15.45 17.07
N ALA A 142 12.81 -15.67 15.78
CA ALA A 142 11.95 -16.54 15.00
C ALA A 142 11.92 -17.95 15.63
N GLU A 143 10.73 -18.51 15.80
CA GLU A 143 10.55 -19.86 16.35
C GLU A 143 11.09 -20.92 15.37
N GLU A 144 10.88 -20.68 14.07
CA GLU A 144 11.40 -21.48 12.97
C GLU A 144 12.41 -20.65 12.18
N VAL A 145 13.59 -21.23 11.92
CA VAL A 145 14.58 -20.65 11.01
C VAL A 145 14.45 -21.34 9.66
N ARG A 146 13.76 -20.69 8.72
CA ARG A 146 13.65 -21.17 7.33
C ARG A 146 14.94 -20.89 6.57
N GLY A 147 15.28 -21.79 5.64
CA GLY A 147 16.42 -21.62 4.74
C GLY A 147 16.20 -20.48 3.74
N LEU A 148 17.24 -20.16 2.97
CA LEU A 148 17.13 -19.19 1.89
C LEU A 148 16.16 -19.72 0.81
N GLU A 149 15.11 -18.95 0.54
CA GLU A 149 14.22 -19.19 -0.60
C GLU A 149 14.72 -18.41 -1.82
N GLN A 150 14.85 -19.10 -2.96
CA GLN A 150 15.24 -18.48 -4.22
C GLN A 150 14.00 -18.35 -5.10
N LEU A 151 13.62 -17.11 -5.40
CA LEU A 151 12.53 -16.81 -6.32
C LEU A 151 13.12 -16.22 -7.60
N HIS A 152 12.76 -16.81 -8.74
CA HIS A 152 13.16 -16.32 -10.06
C HIS A 152 12.05 -15.48 -10.65
N MET A 153 12.34 -14.21 -10.96
CA MET A 153 11.36 -13.26 -11.49
C MET A 153 11.68 -12.99 -12.95
N ASP A 154 10.82 -13.49 -13.84
CA ASP A 154 11.05 -13.56 -15.28
C ASP A 154 10.10 -12.66 -16.09
N VAL A 155 9.19 -11.94 -15.43
CA VAL A 155 8.22 -11.05 -16.08
C VAL A 155 8.21 -9.67 -15.43
N ALA A 156 8.17 -8.61 -16.26
CA ALA A 156 7.96 -7.24 -15.81
C ALA A 156 6.49 -6.83 -15.93
N VAL A 157 5.97 -6.19 -14.88
CA VAL A 157 4.64 -5.59 -14.80
C VAL A 157 4.77 -4.10 -15.06
N ASN A 158 3.88 -3.55 -15.88
CA ASN A 158 3.83 -2.11 -16.07
C ASN A 158 3.33 -1.43 -14.78
N PHE A 159 4.13 -0.54 -14.19
CA PHE A 159 3.80 0.15 -12.95
C PHE A 159 2.41 0.82 -12.97
N SER A 160 2.05 1.46 -14.08
CA SER A 160 0.76 2.16 -14.23
C SER A 160 -0.45 1.20 -14.18
N GLN A 161 -0.23 -0.09 -14.44
CA GLN A 161 -1.25 -1.13 -14.50
C GLN A 161 -1.17 -2.07 -13.29
N GLY A 162 -0.12 -1.97 -12.48
CA GLY A 162 0.07 -2.75 -11.26
C GLY A 162 -1.08 -2.60 -10.26
N GLY A 163 -1.73 -1.42 -10.18
CA GLY A 163 -2.90 -1.19 -9.34
C GLY A 163 -4.08 -2.13 -9.61
N LEU A 164 -4.12 -2.78 -10.77
CA LEU A 164 -5.13 -3.80 -11.10
C LEU A 164 -4.88 -5.14 -10.38
N LEU A 165 -3.65 -5.44 -9.97
CA LEU A 165 -3.32 -6.61 -9.13
C LEU A 165 -3.67 -6.33 -7.67
N SER A 166 -3.24 -5.19 -7.16
CA SER A 166 -3.51 -4.75 -5.79
C SER A 166 -3.43 -3.22 -5.69
N PRO A 167 -4.36 -2.56 -4.98
CA PRO A 167 -4.29 -1.11 -4.76
C PRO A 167 -3.05 -0.68 -3.98
N HIS A 168 -2.43 -1.59 -3.22
CA HIS A 168 -1.23 -1.29 -2.42
C HIS A 168 0.02 -1.05 -3.26
N LEU A 169 0.05 -1.51 -4.51
CA LEU A 169 1.24 -1.43 -5.37
C LEU A 169 1.72 -0.01 -5.61
N HIS A 170 0.81 0.93 -5.82
CA HIS A 170 1.21 2.31 -6.10
C HIS A 170 1.90 2.97 -4.91
N ASN A 171 1.52 2.61 -3.68
CA ASN A 171 2.12 3.18 -2.48
C ASN A 171 3.42 2.45 -2.12
N VAL A 172 3.41 1.12 -2.18
CA VAL A 172 4.55 0.30 -1.75
C VAL A 172 5.68 0.35 -2.76
N CYS A 173 5.40 0.47 -4.06
CA CYS A 173 6.42 0.35 -5.12
C CYS A 173 6.68 1.64 -5.88
N ALA A 174 6.26 2.79 -5.36
CA ALA A 174 6.44 4.09 -6.00
C ALA A 174 7.91 4.38 -6.40
N GLU A 175 8.86 3.96 -5.56
CA GLU A 175 10.28 4.18 -5.78
C GLU A 175 10.87 3.22 -6.84
N ALA A 176 10.22 2.09 -7.10
CA ALA A 176 10.59 1.11 -8.12
C ALA A 176 9.92 1.45 -9.47
N ALA A 177 10.04 2.71 -9.89
CA ALA A 177 9.32 3.25 -11.03
C ALA A 177 9.70 2.60 -12.38
N ASP A 178 10.92 2.06 -12.47
CA ASP A 178 11.46 1.48 -13.70
C ASP A 178 10.79 0.14 -14.05
N ALA A 179 10.54 -0.71 -13.05
CA ALA A 179 9.89 -2.01 -13.25
C ALA A 179 9.41 -2.62 -11.92
N ILE A 180 8.29 -3.33 -12.01
CA ILE A 180 7.83 -4.28 -11.00
C ILE A 180 8.04 -5.68 -11.56
N TYR A 181 8.59 -6.60 -10.80
CA TYR A 181 8.91 -7.94 -11.28
C TYR A 181 7.97 -8.99 -10.70
N THR A 182 7.66 -10.02 -11.48
CA THR A 182 6.80 -11.15 -11.09
C THR A 182 7.25 -12.43 -11.77
N ARG A 183 6.56 -13.54 -11.46
CA ARG A 183 6.83 -14.87 -12.02
C ARG A 183 5.80 -15.23 -13.08
N GLN A 184 6.23 -15.93 -14.12
CA GLN A 184 5.37 -16.35 -15.20
C GLN A 184 4.21 -17.25 -14.74
N GLU A 185 4.39 -18.07 -13.70
CA GLU A 185 3.30 -18.84 -13.09
C GLU A 185 2.23 -18.00 -12.41
N ASP A 186 2.61 -16.89 -11.77
CA ASP A 186 1.68 -16.00 -11.08
C ASP A 186 0.84 -15.23 -12.11
N VAL A 187 1.46 -14.83 -13.22
CA VAL A 187 0.75 -14.24 -14.37
C VAL A 187 -0.32 -15.19 -14.91
N ARG A 188 0.02 -16.47 -15.10
CA ARG A 188 -0.94 -17.49 -15.57
C ARG A 188 -2.11 -17.67 -14.60
N PHE A 189 -1.82 -17.67 -13.30
CA PHE A 189 -2.85 -17.78 -12.28
C PHE A 189 -3.83 -16.58 -12.30
N TRP A 190 -3.31 -15.36 -12.31
CA TRP A 190 -4.17 -14.16 -12.34
C TRP A 190 -4.97 -14.05 -13.66
N LEU A 191 -4.40 -14.54 -14.76
CA LEU A 191 -5.10 -14.68 -16.04
C LEU A 191 -6.31 -15.59 -15.96
N GLU A 192 -6.15 -16.76 -15.36
CA GLU A 192 -7.22 -17.75 -15.19
C GLU A 192 -8.32 -17.20 -14.28
N GLN A 193 -7.97 -16.54 -13.17
CA GLN A 193 -8.93 -15.82 -12.33
C GLN A 193 -9.65 -14.68 -13.08
N GLY A 194 -8.94 -13.93 -13.92
CA GLY A 194 -9.53 -12.88 -14.75
C GLY A 194 -10.57 -13.40 -15.75
N ARG A 195 -10.38 -14.62 -16.27
CA ARG A 195 -11.37 -15.29 -17.14
C ARG A 195 -12.61 -15.74 -16.36
N SER A 196 -12.49 -15.96 -15.06
CA SER A 196 -13.60 -16.21 -14.14
C SER A 196 -14.34 -14.93 -13.72
N GLY A 197 -13.88 -13.75 -14.15
CA GLY A 197 -14.47 -12.45 -13.81
C GLY A 197 -13.98 -11.84 -12.48
N GLU A 198 -13.01 -12.47 -11.82
CA GLU A 198 -12.56 -12.09 -10.47
C GLU A 198 -11.16 -11.43 -10.46
N GLY A 199 -10.45 -11.47 -11.60
CA GLY A 199 -9.08 -10.94 -11.75
C GLY A 199 -8.88 -9.97 -12.94
N PRO A 200 -7.70 -9.34 -13.03
CA PRO A 200 -7.38 -8.36 -14.08
C PRO A 200 -6.98 -9.02 -15.42
N ARG A 201 -7.17 -8.33 -16.55
CA ARG A 201 -6.80 -8.85 -17.89
C ARG A 201 -5.32 -8.61 -18.18
N ALA A 202 -4.55 -9.68 -18.40
CA ALA A 202 -3.09 -9.61 -18.50
C ALA A 202 -2.52 -8.88 -19.71
N ASP A 203 -3.27 -8.79 -20.82
CA ASP A 203 -2.86 -8.04 -22.02
C ASP A 203 -2.59 -6.56 -21.73
N ARG A 204 -3.12 -6.05 -20.61
CA ARG A 204 -2.87 -4.69 -20.13
C ARG A 204 -1.87 -4.61 -18.99
N LEU A 205 -1.53 -5.71 -18.31
CA LEU A 205 -0.72 -5.66 -17.09
C LEU A 205 0.75 -5.99 -17.29
N PHE A 206 1.05 -6.93 -18.19
CA PHE A 206 2.38 -7.50 -18.29
C PHE A 206 3.02 -7.15 -19.62
N ASP A 207 4.25 -6.66 -19.58
CA ASP A 207 5.07 -6.59 -20.77
C ASP A 207 5.80 -7.94 -20.89
N VAL A 208 5.26 -8.82 -21.74
CA VAL A 208 5.80 -10.18 -21.96
C VAL A 208 7.11 -10.13 -22.79
N HIS A 209 7.64 -8.94 -23.09
CA HIS A 209 8.90 -8.74 -23.80
C HIS A 209 10.12 -8.59 -22.88
N LEU A 210 10.23 -9.41 -21.83
CA LEU A 210 11.49 -9.55 -21.05
C LEU A 210 12.11 -10.94 -21.15
N GLN A 211 12.25 -11.48 -22.37
CA GLN A 211 13.36 -12.37 -22.66
C GLN A 211 14.63 -11.54 -22.86
N ARG A 212 15.41 -11.33 -21.79
CA ARG A 212 16.88 -11.28 -21.82
C ARG A 212 17.44 -11.05 -20.42
N SER A 213 17.98 -12.14 -19.88
CA SER A 213 19.24 -12.23 -19.13
C SER A 213 19.67 -10.99 -18.32
N VAL A 214 19.58 -11.13 -16.99
CA VAL A 214 20.61 -10.63 -16.07
C VAL A 214 21.08 -11.80 -15.23
#